data_AF-A0A1G4MA09-F1
#
_entry.id   AF-A0A1G4MA09-F1
#
_cell.length_a   1.000
_cell.length_b   1.000
_cell.length_c   1.000
_cell.angle_alpha   90.00
_cell.angle_beta   90.00
_cell.angle_gamma   90.00
#
_symmetry.space_group_name_H-M   'P 1'
#
loop_
_entity.id
_entity.type
_entity.pdbx_description
1 polymer ?
#
loop_
_entity_poly.entity_id
_entity_poly.type
_entity_poly.pdbx_seq_one_letter_code
_entity_poly.pdbx_strand_id
1 'polypeptide(L)'
;MFALGLNRSVVWSKPVRAASRRLLSTAKTTVSEEEQILVAQRKNRPVSPHLTIYQPQLTWYLSSMHRVSGVMLGGVFYAVTIALGVSTVFGLGLTSDKLADWYHNKVPKWMDYTVKGGAAYLFAFHFGNGIRHLIWDTGKELTIKGVYRTGYAVLALTAVAGTYLLAL
;
A
#
# COMPACT_ATOMS: atom_id res chain seq x y z
N MET A 1 -5.57 -65.21 -72.58
CA MET A 1 -4.63 -65.19 -71.43
C MET A 1 -4.72 -63.84 -70.76
N PHE A 2 -5.25 -63.79 -69.54
CA PHE A 2 -4.66 -63.12 -68.37
C PHE A 2 -5.74 -62.88 -67.31
N ALA A 3 -5.77 -63.78 -66.32
CA ALA A 3 -6.45 -63.59 -65.06
C ALA A 3 -5.56 -62.75 -64.15
N LEU A 4 -6.09 -61.70 -63.53
CA LEU A 4 -5.47 -61.04 -62.39
C LEU A 4 -6.53 -60.85 -61.31
N GLY A 5 -6.66 -61.87 -60.47
CA GLY A 5 -7.38 -61.79 -59.21
C GLY A 5 -6.55 -61.02 -58.19
N LEU A 6 -7.12 -59.95 -57.65
CA LEU A 6 -6.61 -59.29 -56.44
C LEU A 6 -7.71 -59.33 -55.38
N ASN A 7 -7.71 -60.41 -54.62
CA ASN A 7 -8.50 -60.56 -53.41
C ASN A 7 -7.75 -59.84 -52.27
N ARG A 8 -8.08 -58.57 -51.99
CA ARG A 8 -7.57 -57.86 -50.82
C ARG A 8 -8.57 -58.00 -49.68
N SER A 9 -8.23 -58.83 -48.70
CA SER A 9 -8.96 -58.92 -47.44
C SER A 9 -8.80 -57.61 -46.66
N VAL A 10 -9.91 -56.87 -46.53
CA VAL A 10 -9.99 -55.70 -45.66
C VAL A 10 -10.10 -56.22 -44.22
N VAL A 11 -8.99 -56.22 -43.49
CA VAL A 11 -8.99 -56.51 -42.05
C VAL A 11 -9.50 -55.26 -41.33
N TRP A 12 -10.77 -55.31 -40.90
CA TRP A 12 -11.36 -54.26 -40.07
C TRP A 12 -10.89 -54.43 -38.62
N SER A 13 -9.86 -53.68 -38.22
CA SER A 13 -9.43 -53.63 -36.82
C SER A 13 -10.45 -52.83 -36.00
N LYS A 14 -10.97 -53.46 -34.95
CA LYS A 14 -11.90 -52.80 -34.03
C LYS A 14 -11.18 -51.62 -33.34
N PRO A 15 -11.81 -50.43 -33.21
CA PRO A 15 -11.21 -49.33 -32.48
C PRO A 15 -11.10 -49.73 -31.01
N VAL A 16 -9.87 -49.82 -30.50
CA VAL A 16 -9.60 -49.97 -29.07
C VAL A 16 -10.05 -48.67 -28.41
N ARG A 17 -11.20 -48.70 -27.72
CA ARG A 17 -11.61 -47.61 -26.83
C ARG A 17 -10.61 -47.58 -25.68
N ALA A 18 -9.60 -46.73 -25.78
CA ALA A 18 -8.74 -46.42 -24.66
C ALA A 18 -9.61 -45.75 -23.58
N ALA A 19 -10.04 -46.54 -22.59
CA ALA A 19 -10.68 -46.02 -21.41
C ALA A 19 -9.65 -45.14 -20.69
N SER A 20 -9.78 -43.82 -20.81
CA SER A 20 -8.99 -42.87 -20.03
C SER A 20 -9.29 -43.12 -18.56
N ARG A 21 -8.43 -43.89 -17.88
CA ARG A 21 -8.52 -44.07 -16.43
C ARG A 21 -8.32 -42.70 -15.80
N ARG A 22 -9.36 -42.16 -15.16
CA ARG A 22 -9.18 -41.03 -14.26
C ARG A 22 -8.24 -41.49 -13.14
N LEU A 23 -7.00 -41.01 -13.16
CA LEU A 23 -5.99 -41.25 -12.13
C LEU A 23 -6.24 -40.42 -10.86
N LEU A 24 -7.27 -39.59 -10.86
CA LEU A 24 -7.62 -38.69 -9.76
C LEU A 24 -8.72 -39.33 -8.90
N SER A 25 -8.36 -39.66 -7.67
CA SER A 25 -9.29 -40.09 -6.62
C SER A 25 -9.79 -38.87 -5.85
N THR A 26 -11.10 -38.71 -5.71
CA THR A 26 -11.71 -37.67 -4.88
C THR A 26 -12.08 -38.26 -3.53
N ALA A 27 -11.55 -37.70 -2.45
CA ALA A 27 -11.98 -38.02 -1.08
C ALA A 27 -13.09 -37.05 -0.64
N LYS A 28 -14.07 -37.55 0.12
CA LYS A 28 -15.00 -36.66 0.82
C LYS A 28 -14.27 -36.04 2.01
N THR A 29 -14.27 -34.73 2.09
CA THR A 29 -13.66 -33.98 3.18
C THR A 29 -14.72 -33.16 3.91
N THR A 30 -14.52 -32.93 5.19
CA THR A 30 -15.26 -31.91 5.93
C THR A 30 -14.74 -30.52 5.54
N VAL A 31 -15.53 -29.47 5.78
CA VAL A 31 -15.17 -28.08 5.44
C VAL A 31 -13.85 -27.66 6.12
N SER A 32 -13.65 -28.07 7.37
CA SER A 32 -12.41 -27.78 8.11
C SER A 32 -11.18 -28.47 7.54
N GLU A 33 -11.32 -29.72 7.07
CA GLU A 33 -10.21 -30.46 6.45
C GLU A 33 -9.85 -29.87 5.08
N GLU A 34 -10.86 -29.46 4.31
CA GLU A 34 -10.64 -28.77 3.03
C GLU A 34 -9.86 -27.46 3.24
N GLU A 35 -10.25 -26.64 4.23
CA GLU A 35 -9.56 -25.40 4.55
C GLU A 35 -8.09 -25.64 4.93
N GLN A 36 -7.83 -26.65 5.76
CA GLN A 36 -6.46 -27.01 6.15
C GLN A 36 -5.61 -27.43 4.95
N ILE A 37 -6.17 -28.22 4.03
CA ILE A 37 -5.49 -28.61 2.79
C ILE A 37 -5.18 -27.39 1.93
N LEU A 38 -6.14 -26.47 1.76
CA LEU A 38 -5.96 -25.24 0.99
C LEU A 38 -4.89 -24.33 1.61
N VAL A 39 -4.87 -24.19 2.94
CA VAL A 39 -3.83 -23.43 3.66
C VAL A 39 -2.47 -24.07 3.48
N ALA A 40 -2.36 -25.40 3.62
CA ALA A 40 -1.11 -26.13 3.39
C ALA A 40 -0.59 -25.96 1.96
N GLN A 41 -1.48 -26.00 0.96
CA GLN A 41 -1.12 -25.72 -0.44
C GLN A 41 -0.69 -24.28 -0.65
N ARG A 42 -1.36 -23.29 -0.04
CA ARG A 42 -1.01 -21.86 -0.18
C ARG A 42 0.36 -21.53 0.40
N LYS A 43 0.78 -22.19 1.48
CA LYS A 43 2.12 -22.01 2.07
C LYS A 43 3.25 -22.35 1.10
N ASN A 44 3.02 -23.29 0.18
CA ASN A 44 4.02 -23.72 -0.80
C ASN A 44 4.02 -22.84 -2.08
N ARG A 45 3.06 -21.94 -2.24
CA ARG A 45 2.97 -21.07 -3.41
C ARG A 45 3.77 -19.79 -3.15
N PRO A 46 4.74 -19.44 -4.00
CA PRO A 46 5.44 -18.18 -3.85
C PRO A 46 4.48 -17.01 -4.08
N VAL A 47 4.69 -15.93 -3.33
CA VAL A 47 4.00 -14.65 -3.56
C VAL A 47 4.65 -13.99 -4.76
N SER A 48 3.87 -13.57 -5.75
CA SER A 48 4.39 -12.82 -6.89
C SER A 48 4.98 -11.48 -6.42
N PRO A 49 6.12 -11.04 -6.98
CA PRO A 49 6.67 -9.74 -6.65
C PRO A 49 5.67 -8.64 -7.01
N HIS A 50 5.53 -7.63 -6.16
CA HIS A 50 4.57 -6.53 -6.33
C HIS A 50 5.29 -5.18 -6.27
N LEU A 51 5.58 -4.67 -5.06
CA LEU A 51 6.18 -3.34 -4.87
C LEU A 51 7.59 -3.23 -5.45
N THR A 52 8.31 -4.34 -5.52
CA THR A 52 9.69 -4.40 -6.04
C THR A 52 9.77 -4.30 -7.55
N ILE A 53 8.69 -4.60 -8.28
CA ILE A 53 8.66 -4.59 -9.75
C ILE A 53 7.65 -3.61 -10.33
N TYR A 54 6.76 -3.04 -9.52
CA TYR A 54 5.72 -2.15 -9.99
C TYR A 54 6.29 -0.80 -10.42
N GLN A 55 5.83 -0.29 -11.57
CA GLN A 55 6.30 0.99 -12.08
C GLN A 55 5.98 2.13 -11.09
N PRO A 56 6.96 2.99 -10.76
CA PRO A 56 6.72 4.22 -10.03
C PRO A 56 5.67 5.10 -10.69
N GLN A 57 4.59 5.42 -9.97
CA GLN A 57 3.51 6.29 -10.45
C GLN A 57 3.12 7.29 -9.37
N LEU A 58 2.81 8.52 -9.78
CA LEU A 58 2.40 9.61 -8.89
C LEU A 58 1.25 9.20 -7.97
N THR A 59 0.33 8.37 -8.45
CA THR A 59 -0.88 7.91 -7.75
C THR A 59 -0.56 7.19 -6.44
N TRP A 60 0.18 6.08 -6.49
CA TRP A 60 0.46 5.27 -5.31
C TRP A 60 1.54 5.90 -4.43
N TYR A 61 2.47 6.67 -4.98
CA TYR A 61 3.43 7.44 -4.16
C TYR A 61 2.73 8.47 -3.30
N LEU A 62 1.84 9.30 -3.86
CA LEU A 62 1.10 10.29 -3.06
C LEU A 62 0.22 9.61 -2.01
N SER A 63 -0.43 8.49 -2.36
CA SER A 63 -1.19 7.70 -1.39
C SER A 63 -0.31 7.19 -0.24
N SER A 64 0.86 6.63 -0.52
CA SER A 64 1.78 6.13 0.51
C SER A 64 2.30 7.27 1.38
N MET A 65 2.69 8.40 0.77
CA MET A 65 3.13 9.58 1.51
C MET A 65 2.02 10.17 2.37
N HIS A 66 0.74 10.07 1.96
CA HIS A 66 -0.39 10.54 2.77
C HIS A 66 -0.54 9.71 4.05
N ARG A 67 -0.36 8.39 3.95
CA ARG A 67 -0.34 7.51 5.12
C ARG A 67 0.84 7.81 6.04
N VAL A 68 2.05 7.90 5.48
CA VAL A 68 3.27 8.16 6.26
C VAL A 68 3.19 9.52 6.96
N SER A 69 2.80 10.58 6.24
CA SER A 69 2.62 11.92 6.85
C SER A 69 1.56 11.91 7.95
N GLY A 70 0.44 11.21 7.77
CA GLY A 70 -0.60 11.10 8.80
C GLY A 70 -0.11 10.38 10.06
N VAL A 71 0.60 9.27 9.90
CA VAL A 71 1.20 8.53 11.03
C VAL A 71 2.26 9.37 11.75
N MET A 72 3.12 10.07 11.02
CA MET A 72 4.16 10.90 11.61
C MET A 72 3.57 12.10 12.37
N LEU A 73 2.65 12.85 11.76
CA LEU A 73 2.01 14.01 12.39
C LEU A 73 1.16 13.58 13.60
N GLY A 74 0.30 12.58 13.43
CA GLY A 74 -0.53 12.05 14.50
C GLY A 74 0.31 11.44 15.62
N GLY A 75 1.35 10.67 15.28
CA GLY A 75 2.25 10.05 16.24
C GLY A 75 2.98 11.08 17.10
N VAL A 76 3.52 12.14 16.49
CA VAL A 76 4.15 13.25 17.23
C VAL A 76 3.15 13.98 18.11
N PHE A 77 1.95 14.29 17.57
CA PHE A 77 0.90 14.95 18.35
C PHE A 77 0.50 14.13 19.58
N TYR A 78 0.25 12.84 19.42
CA TYR A 78 -0.10 11.95 20.53
C TYR A 78 1.06 11.79 21.51
N ALA A 79 2.29 11.61 21.04
CA ALA A 79 3.45 11.48 21.93
C ALA A 79 3.63 12.71 22.82
N VAL A 80 3.55 13.91 22.25
CA VAL A 80 3.70 15.18 23.00
C VAL A 80 2.54 15.38 23.97
N THR A 81 1.30 15.21 23.51
CA THR A 81 0.11 15.43 24.36
C THR A 81 0.02 14.43 25.50
N ILE A 82 0.34 13.15 25.25
CA ILE A 82 0.40 12.12 26.29
C ILE A 82 1.53 12.42 27.27
N ALA A 83 2.73 12.79 26.80
CA ALA A 83 3.85 13.10 27.69
C ALA A 83 3.55 14.28 28.61
N LEU A 84 2.96 15.35 28.07
CA LEU A 84 2.53 16.50 28.87
C LEU A 84 1.40 16.13 29.84
N GLY A 85 0.42 15.34 29.41
CA GLY A 85 -0.68 14.87 30.27
C GLY A 85 -0.21 13.94 31.41
N VAL A 86 0.71 13.03 31.13
CA VAL A 86 1.33 12.17 32.16
C VAL A 86 2.13 13.03 33.14
N SER A 87 2.89 14.00 32.64
CA SER A 87 3.66 14.90 33.50
C SER A 87 2.78 15.72 34.46
N THR A 88 1.63 16.22 33.99
CA THR A 88 0.72 16.99 34.84
C THR A 88 0.05 16.11 35.90
N VAL A 89 -0.36 14.89 35.54
CA VAL A 89 -1.02 13.95 36.47
C VAL A 89 -0.05 13.44 37.55
N PHE A 90 1.18 13.11 37.16
CA PHE A 90 2.17 12.53 38.08
C PHE A 90 3.16 13.55 38.66
N GLY A 91 3.00 14.84 38.35
CA GLY A 91 3.87 15.90 38.87
C GLY A 91 5.33 15.79 38.41
N LEU A 92 5.59 15.26 37.21
CA LEU A 92 6.95 15.02 36.70
C LEU A 92 7.68 16.32 36.31
N GLY A 93 6.99 17.46 36.38
CA GLY A 93 7.58 18.78 36.22
C GLY A 93 7.94 19.14 34.77
N LEU A 94 7.59 18.32 33.78
CA LEU A 94 7.63 18.66 32.35
C LEU A 94 6.39 19.50 32.01
N THR A 95 6.61 20.75 31.60
CA THR A 95 5.57 21.70 31.17
C THR A 95 5.89 22.21 29.77
N SER A 96 4.91 22.81 29.09
CA SER A 96 5.12 23.45 27.77
C SER A 96 6.24 24.48 27.80
N ASP A 97 6.28 25.31 28.85
CA ASP A 97 7.24 26.40 28.96
C ASP A 97 8.67 25.88 29.09
N LYS A 98 8.88 24.86 29.93
CA LYS A 98 10.19 24.21 30.07
C LYS A 98 10.63 23.49 28.81
N LEU A 99 9.68 22.91 28.07
CA LEU A 99 9.98 22.28 26.78
C LEU A 99 10.41 23.32 25.74
N ALA A 100 9.72 24.45 25.69
CA ALA A 100 10.07 25.57 24.82
C ALA A 100 11.43 26.19 25.19
N ASP A 101 11.69 26.39 26.47
CA ASP A 101 12.99 26.86 26.97
C ASP A 101 14.10 25.88 26.62
N TRP A 102 13.88 24.58 26.80
CA TRP A 102 14.85 23.56 26.39
C TRP A 102 15.10 23.60 24.88
N TYR A 103 14.04 23.72 24.08
CA TYR A 103 14.13 23.78 22.62
C TYR A 103 15.00 24.97 22.18
N HIS A 104 14.69 26.19 22.64
CA HIS A 104 15.43 27.39 22.25
C HIS A 104 16.89 27.40 22.72
N ASN A 105 17.19 26.79 23.87
CA ASN A 105 18.53 26.82 24.44
C ASN A 105 19.43 25.65 24.02
N LYS A 106 18.86 24.52 23.63
CA LYS A 106 19.62 23.27 23.39
C LYS A 106 19.58 22.78 21.95
N VAL A 107 18.62 23.22 21.13
CA VAL A 107 18.51 22.76 19.74
C VAL A 107 19.39 23.62 18.83
N PRO A 108 20.36 23.04 18.10
CA PRO A 108 21.17 23.79 17.14
C PRO A 108 20.35 24.16 15.90
N LYS A 109 20.73 25.26 15.23
CA LYS A 109 19.98 25.82 14.09
C LYS A 109 19.66 24.82 12.96
N TRP A 110 20.60 23.93 12.62
CA TRP A 110 20.36 22.94 11.55
C TRP A 110 19.24 21.96 11.93
N MET A 111 19.13 21.60 13.21
CA MET A 111 18.10 20.70 13.72
C MET A 111 16.77 21.43 13.81
N ASP A 112 16.78 22.71 14.20
CA ASP A 112 15.60 23.58 14.16
C ASP A 112 14.99 23.66 12.75
N TYR A 113 15.79 23.99 11.73
CA TYR A 113 15.33 23.99 10.34
C TYR A 113 14.79 22.63 9.88
N THR A 114 15.41 21.53 10.31
CA THR A 114 14.98 20.18 9.94
C THR A 114 13.65 19.81 10.58
N VAL A 115 13.48 20.07 11.88
CA VAL A 115 12.24 19.77 12.61
C VAL A 115 11.10 20.65 12.13
N LYS A 116 11.36 21.96 12.04
CA LYS A 116 10.38 22.95 11.56
C LYS A 116 10.00 22.69 10.11
N GLY A 117 10.98 22.43 9.25
CA GLY A 117 10.75 22.07 7.84
C GLY A 117 9.99 20.76 7.71
N GLY A 118 10.42 19.71 8.42
CA GLY A 118 9.73 18.44 8.43
C GLY A 118 8.25 18.57 8.83
N ALA A 119 7.97 19.26 9.92
CA ALA A 119 6.60 19.52 10.37
C ALA A 119 5.80 20.34 9.34
N ALA A 120 6.38 21.43 8.82
CA ALA A 120 5.75 22.33 7.85
C ALA A 120 5.37 21.62 6.55
N TYR A 121 6.32 20.93 5.91
CA TYR A 121 6.08 20.26 4.64
C TYR A 121 5.19 19.02 4.79
N LEU A 122 5.35 18.22 5.86
CA LEU A 122 4.47 17.09 6.12
C LEU A 122 3.03 17.56 6.36
N PHE A 123 2.84 18.62 7.14
CA PHE A 123 1.51 19.18 7.39
C PHE A 123 0.88 19.74 6.12
N ALA A 124 1.60 20.58 5.37
CA ALA A 124 1.10 21.17 4.12
C ALA A 124 0.71 20.09 3.11
N PHE A 125 1.54 19.05 2.95
CA PHE A 125 1.25 17.92 2.10
C PHE A 125 0.03 17.12 2.59
N HIS A 126 -0.01 16.74 3.86
CA HIS A 126 -1.09 15.92 4.40
C HIS A 126 -2.43 16.63 4.31
N PHE A 127 -2.45 17.92 4.64
CA PHE A 127 -3.63 18.78 4.55
C PHE A 127 -4.12 18.92 3.10
N GLY A 128 -3.24 19.31 2.17
CA GLY A 128 -3.61 19.46 0.77
C GLY A 128 -4.06 18.15 0.12
N ASN A 129 -3.35 17.05 0.40
CA ASN A 129 -3.73 15.73 -0.11
C ASN A 129 -5.00 15.20 0.57
N GLY A 130 -5.26 15.55 1.83
CA GLY A 130 -6.52 15.25 2.52
C GLY A 130 -7.73 15.92 1.85
N ILE A 131 -7.62 17.20 1.49
CA ILE A 131 -8.65 17.90 0.70
C ILE A 131 -8.88 17.18 -0.64
N ARG A 132 -7.80 16.77 -1.33
CA ARG A 132 -7.90 15.98 -2.57
C ARG A 132 -8.66 14.67 -2.35
N HIS A 133 -8.42 13.94 -1.25
CA HIS A 133 -9.17 12.73 -0.92
C HIS A 133 -10.65 13.02 -0.66
N LEU A 134 -10.98 14.08 0.09
CA LEU A 134 -12.37 14.49 0.31
C LEU A 134 -13.07 14.85 -1.01
N ILE A 135 -12.37 15.49 -1.95
CA ILE A 135 -12.91 15.74 -3.30
C ILE A 135 -13.20 14.42 -4.03
N TRP A 136 -12.29 13.45 -3.96
CA TRP A 136 -12.49 12.12 -4.54
C TRP A 136 -13.65 11.35 -3.92
N ASP A 137 -13.86 11.48 -2.61
CA ASP A 137 -14.99 10.87 -1.91
C ASP A 137 -16.34 11.42 -2.38
N THR A 138 -16.36 12.66 -2.91
CA THR A 138 -17.55 13.21 -3.60
C THR A 138 -17.75 12.73 -5.04
N GLY A 139 -16.90 11.82 -5.53
CA GLY A 139 -16.96 11.30 -6.91
C GLY A 139 -16.33 12.20 -7.97
N LYS A 140 -15.55 13.22 -7.57
CA LYS A 140 -14.92 14.20 -8.49
C LYS A 140 -13.46 13.87 -8.77
N GLU A 141 -12.93 14.34 -9.91
CA GLU A 141 -11.51 14.20 -10.30
C GLU A 141 -10.97 12.75 -10.39
N LEU A 142 -11.85 11.75 -10.57
CA LEU A 142 -11.48 10.32 -10.62
C LEU A 142 -10.94 9.83 -11.98
N THR A 143 -10.90 10.70 -13.00
CA THR A 143 -10.25 10.36 -14.28
C THR A 143 -8.73 10.39 -14.14
N ILE A 144 -7.98 9.64 -14.95
CA ILE A 144 -6.51 9.68 -14.91
C ILE A 144 -5.97 11.11 -15.03
N LYS A 145 -6.53 11.91 -15.95
CA LYS A 145 -6.13 13.33 -16.09
C LYS A 145 -6.42 14.14 -14.82
N GLY A 146 -7.60 13.95 -14.21
CA GLY A 146 -7.98 14.62 -12.96
C GLY A 146 -7.11 14.21 -11.77
N VAL A 147 -6.81 12.93 -11.64
CA VAL A 147 -5.93 12.39 -10.60
C VAL A 147 -4.52 12.98 -10.70
N TYR A 148 -3.95 13.09 -11.91
CA TYR A 148 -2.63 13.72 -12.09
C TYR A 148 -2.67 15.23 -11.88
N ARG A 149 -3.70 15.92 -12.38
CA ARG A 149 -3.91 17.37 -12.17
C ARG A 149 -3.95 17.72 -10.68
N THR A 150 -4.81 17.03 -9.93
CA THR A 150 -4.92 17.23 -8.48
C THR A 150 -3.64 16.82 -7.75
N GLY A 151 -2.93 15.78 -8.22
CA GLY A 151 -1.63 15.38 -7.66
C GLY A 151 -0.58 16.48 -7.78
N TYR A 152 -0.40 17.08 -8.96
CA TYR A 152 0.52 18.20 -9.14
C TYR A 152 0.09 19.47 -8.38
N ALA A 153 -1.22 19.73 -8.29
CA ALA A 153 -1.73 20.84 -7.49
C ALA A 153 -1.37 20.68 -5.99
N VAL A 154 -1.47 19.47 -5.45
CA VAL A 154 -1.04 19.17 -4.06
C VAL A 154 0.46 19.38 -3.89
N LEU A 155 1.28 18.96 -4.85
CA LEU A 155 2.74 19.17 -4.78
C LEU A 155 3.10 20.67 -4.82
N ALA A 156 2.44 21.45 -5.67
CA ALA A 156 2.62 22.90 -5.72
C ALA A 156 2.20 23.58 -4.41
N LEU A 157 1.03 23.19 -3.87
CA LEU A 157 0.56 23.67 -2.56
C LEU A 157 1.55 23.31 -1.46
N THR A 158 2.08 22.09 -1.46
CA THR A 158 3.07 21.63 -0.49
C THR A 158 4.33 22.50 -0.55
N ALA A 159 4.83 22.80 -1.75
CA ALA A 159 6.00 23.66 -1.92
C ALA A 159 5.76 25.08 -1.39
N VAL A 160 4.63 25.71 -1.75
CA VAL A 160 4.33 27.09 -1.34
C VAL A 160 4.00 27.18 0.15
N ALA A 161 3.03 26.41 0.63
CA ALA A 161 2.57 26.44 2.01
C ALA A 161 3.63 25.91 2.97
N GLY A 162 4.37 24.86 2.60
CA GLY A 162 5.48 24.34 3.40
C GLY A 162 6.59 25.37 3.58
N THR A 163 6.97 26.07 2.50
CA THR A 163 7.99 27.15 2.58
C THR A 163 7.51 28.31 3.44
N TYR A 164 6.24 28.72 3.30
CA TYR A 164 5.66 29.77 4.13
C TYR A 164 5.66 29.40 5.62
N LEU A 165 5.22 28.18 5.96
CA LEU A 165 5.21 27.67 7.33
C LEU A 165 6.63 27.52 7.92
N LEU A 166 7.62 27.19 7.10
CA LEU A 166 9.03 27.16 7.53
C LEU A 166 9.54 28.56 7.86
N ALA A 167 9.10 29.58 7.12
CA ALA A 167 9.55 30.96 7.27
C ALA A 167 8.91 31.72 8.45
N LEU A 168 7.72 31.29 8.91
CA LEU A 168 7.05 31.81 10.12
C LEU A 168 7.80 31.44 11.38
#